data_AF-A0A2U1LRW7-F1
#
_entry.id   AF-A0A2U1LRW7-F1
#
_cell.length_a   1.000
_cell.length_b   1.000
_cell.length_c   1.000
_cell.angle_alpha   90.00
_cell.angle_beta   90.00
_cell.angle_gamma   90.00
#
_symmetry.space_group_name_H-M   'P 1'
#
loop_
_entity.id
_entity.type
_entity.pdbx_description
1 polymer ?
#
loop_
_entity_poly.entity_id
_entity_poly.type
_entity_poly.pdbx_seq_one_letter_code
_entity_poly.pdbx_strand_id
1 'polypeptide(L)'
;MASSNISYSNNIEPNINELKQACGSQDLATCFKFLFNSDIAEDYGFIMRWGDERNQLRSKVEKSEQTIKEARHRGPFNEKAVDGLRCLLETHHRDLDMLQLLNNLLDLIRGGIEEKGRHVKLMEFNEGSLGGLNAHAADFFRPSL
;
A
#
# COMPACT_ATOMS: atom_id res chain seq x y z
N MET A 1 19.45 42.17 37.85
CA MET A 1 20.25 41.92 36.63
C MET A 1 19.74 40.65 35.98
N ALA A 2 19.41 40.78 34.69
CA ALA A 2 19.02 39.79 33.68
C ALA A 2 18.47 38.40 34.13
N SER A 3 17.15 38.23 33.96
CA SER A 3 16.53 36.93 33.71
C SER A 3 17.18 36.27 32.50
N SER A 4 17.79 35.11 32.71
CA SER A 4 18.19 34.22 31.63
C SER A 4 16.93 33.55 31.08
N ASN A 5 16.29 34.21 30.11
CA ASN A 5 15.34 33.53 29.20
C ASN A 5 16.15 32.53 28.39
N ILE A 6 16.23 31.30 28.89
CA ILE A 6 16.65 30.16 28.09
C ILE A 6 15.51 29.95 27.09
N SER A 7 15.74 30.47 25.88
CA SER A 7 14.96 30.16 24.70
C SER A 7 14.99 28.65 24.52
N TYR A 8 13.88 27.98 24.85
CA TYR A 8 13.71 26.58 24.52
C TYR A 8 13.76 26.48 22.99
N SER A 9 14.79 25.78 22.51
CA SER A 9 14.99 25.45 21.11
C SER A 9 13.68 24.98 20.46
N ASN A 10 13.12 25.79 19.56
CA ASN A 10 11.97 25.44 18.74
C ASN A 10 12.28 24.37 17.65
N ASN A 11 13.44 23.69 17.73
CA ASN A 11 14.01 22.93 16.60
C ASN A 11 14.50 21.51 16.95
N ILE A 12 13.85 20.79 17.86
CA ILE A 12 14.26 19.40 18.16
C ILE A 12 13.42 18.37 17.37
N GLU A 13 12.29 18.78 16.77
CA GLU A 13 11.34 17.85 16.11
C GLU A 13 11.01 18.25 14.65
N PRO A 14 11.98 18.16 13.71
CA PRO A 14 11.79 18.61 12.33
C PRO A 14 10.63 17.90 11.62
N ASN A 15 10.53 16.57 11.74
CA ASN A 15 9.48 15.79 11.08
C ASN A 15 8.07 16.13 11.59
N ILE A 16 7.93 16.45 12.89
CA ILE A 16 6.65 16.84 13.48
C ILE A 16 6.28 18.25 13.01
N ASN A 17 7.25 19.16 12.93
CA ASN A 17 7.03 20.50 12.39
C ASN A 17 6.62 20.47 10.92
N GLU A 18 7.29 19.65 10.09
CA GLU A 18 6.91 19.41 8.70
C GLU A 18 5.50 18.82 8.59
N LEU A 19 5.17 17.84 9.42
CA LEU A 19 3.84 17.24 9.43
C LEU A 19 2.76 18.25 9.82
N LYS A 20 2.99 19.06 10.86
CA LYS A 20 2.10 20.15 11.27
C LYS A 20 1.90 21.18 10.15
N GLN A 21 2.98 21.52 9.43
CA GLN A 21 2.90 22.42 8.28
C GLN A 21 2.09 21.80 7.13
N ALA A 22 2.35 20.54 6.79
CA ALA A 22 1.64 19.83 5.73
C ALA A 22 0.15 19.65 6.04
N CYS A 23 -0.18 19.33 7.29
CA CYS A 23 -1.55 19.18 7.78
C CYS A 23 -2.26 20.53 8.01
N GLY A 24 -1.50 21.62 8.23
CA GLY A 24 -2.06 22.92 8.61
C GLY A 24 -2.63 22.98 10.03
N SER A 25 -2.30 22.02 10.90
CA SER A 25 -2.79 21.94 12.28
C SER A 25 -1.62 21.87 13.27
N GLN A 26 -1.83 22.41 14.48
CA GLN A 26 -0.91 22.22 15.60
C GLN A 26 -1.30 21.02 16.49
N ASP A 27 -2.53 20.53 16.35
CA ASP A 27 -3.01 19.35 17.05
C ASP A 27 -2.41 18.08 16.44
N LEU A 28 -1.71 17.31 17.26
CA LEU A 28 -0.99 16.12 16.82
C LEU A 28 -1.92 14.98 16.42
N ALA A 29 -3.11 14.87 17.03
CA ALA A 29 -4.08 13.85 16.62
C ALA A 29 -4.56 14.10 15.18
N THR A 30 -4.90 15.35 14.86
CA THR A 30 -5.21 15.80 13.49
C THR A 30 -4.04 15.53 12.54
N CYS A 31 -2.81 15.85 12.97
CA CYS A 31 -1.60 15.64 12.16
C CYS A 31 -1.34 14.15 11.84
N PHE A 32 -1.48 13.27 12.84
CA PHE A 32 -1.30 11.83 12.62
C PHE A 32 -2.43 11.24 11.78
N LYS A 33 -3.67 11.72 11.95
CA LYS A 33 -4.79 11.35 11.08
C LYS A 33 -4.51 11.72 9.62
N PHE A 34 -3.99 12.92 9.38
CA PHE A 34 -3.55 13.35 8.05
C PHE A 34 -2.48 12.42 7.48
N LEU A 35 -1.45 12.10 8.26
CA LEU A 35 -0.37 11.19 7.85
C LEU A 35 -0.92 9.81 7.43
N PHE A 36 -1.72 9.17 8.27
CA PHE A 36 -2.29 7.85 7.95
C PHE A 36 -3.20 7.88 6.72
N ASN A 37 -3.98 8.95 6.53
CA ASN A 37 -4.79 9.10 5.32
C ASN A 37 -3.94 9.28 4.05
N SER A 38 -2.83 10.02 4.14
CA SER A 38 -1.85 10.14 3.05
C SER A 38 -1.26 8.78 2.70
N ASP A 39 -0.77 8.05 3.71
CA ASP A 39 -0.19 6.72 3.55
C ASP A 39 -1.18 5.72 2.92
N ILE A 40 -2.45 5.76 3.32
CA ILE A 40 -3.51 4.93 2.72
C ILE A 40 -3.68 5.25 1.24
N ALA A 41 -3.71 6.54 0.88
CA ALA A 41 -3.84 6.96 -0.52
C ALA A 41 -2.64 6.51 -1.36
N GLU A 42 -1.44 6.60 -0.81
CA GLU A 42 -0.20 6.10 -1.44
C GLU A 42 -0.24 4.58 -1.63
N ASP A 43 -0.66 3.83 -0.61
CA ASP A 43 -0.79 2.37 -0.67
C ASP A 43 -1.81 1.93 -1.75
N TYR A 44 -2.95 2.65 -1.90
CA TYR A 44 -3.88 2.40 -3.00
C TYR A 44 -3.22 2.63 -4.37
N GLY A 45 -2.42 3.68 -4.51
CA GLY A 45 -1.63 3.93 -5.72
C GLY A 45 -0.62 2.82 -6.00
N PHE A 46 0.00 2.28 -4.95
CA PHE A 46 0.91 1.14 -5.05
C PHE A 46 0.18 -0.14 -5.51
N ILE A 47 -0.97 -0.45 -4.90
CA ILE A 47 -1.81 -1.61 -5.29
C ILE A 47 -2.21 -1.52 -6.76
N MET A 48 -2.60 -0.35 -7.24
CA MET A 48 -3.00 -0.18 -8.64
C MET A 48 -1.82 -0.50 -9.58
N ARG A 49 -0.67 0.11 -9.35
CA ARG A 49 0.53 -0.08 -10.18
C ARG A 49 1.01 -1.54 -10.20
N TRP A 50 1.15 -2.14 -9.02
CA TRP A 50 1.62 -3.52 -8.91
C TRP A 50 0.55 -4.56 -9.25
N GLY A 51 -0.72 -4.19 -9.16
CA GLY A 51 -1.83 -5.00 -9.64
C GLY A 51 -1.77 -5.23 -11.15
N ASP A 52 -1.38 -4.19 -11.91
CA ASP A 52 -1.17 -4.30 -13.35
C ASP A 52 0.04 -5.17 -13.70
N GLU A 53 1.18 -4.97 -13.03
CA GLU A 53 2.36 -5.83 -13.19
C GLU A 53 2.04 -7.30 -12.88
N ARG A 54 1.26 -7.56 -11.82
CA ARG A 54 0.76 -8.90 -11.48
C ARG A 54 -0.07 -9.49 -12.60
N ASN A 55 -0.96 -8.71 -13.20
CA ASN A 55 -1.81 -9.17 -14.29
C ASN A 55 -0.98 -9.51 -15.54
N GLN A 56 0.05 -8.71 -15.85
CA GLN A 56 0.97 -8.99 -16.95
C GLN A 56 1.76 -10.28 -16.73
N LEU A 57 2.35 -10.45 -15.53
CA LEU A 57 3.09 -11.66 -15.17
C LEU A 57 2.18 -12.90 -15.21
N ARG A 58 0.94 -12.80 -14.72
CA ARG A 58 -0.04 -13.89 -14.81
C ARG A 58 -0.31 -14.29 -16.25
N SER A 59 -0.52 -13.32 -17.15
CA SER A 59 -0.73 -13.62 -18.57
C SER A 59 0.49 -14.30 -19.22
N LYS A 60 1.71 -13.89 -18.86
CA LYS A 60 2.96 -14.53 -19.29
C LYS A 60 3.01 -16.00 -18.82
N VAL A 61 2.71 -16.25 -17.55
CA VAL A 61 2.64 -17.60 -16.97
C VAL A 61 1.61 -18.47 -17.69
N GLU A 62 0.39 -17.98 -17.90
CA GLU A 62 -0.68 -18.70 -18.59
C GLU A 62 -0.28 -19.09 -20.03
N LYS A 63 0.34 -18.15 -20.77
CA LYS A 63 0.84 -18.41 -22.12
C LYS A 63 1.97 -19.44 -22.14
N SER A 64 2.88 -19.36 -21.17
CA SER A 64 3.99 -20.32 -21.02
C SER A 64 3.46 -21.73 -20.69
N GLU A 65 2.49 -21.84 -19.79
CA GLU A 65 1.82 -23.10 -19.43
C GLU A 65 1.18 -23.75 -20.66
N GLN A 66 0.47 -22.96 -21.48
CA GLN A 66 -0.11 -23.44 -22.73
C GLN A 66 0.95 -23.93 -23.72
N THR A 67 2.07 -23.20 -23.83
CA THR A 67 3.19 -23.58 -24.70
C THR A 67 3.84 -24.90 -24.24
N ILE A 68 4.02 -25.08 -22.93
CA ILE A 68 4.52 -26.33 -22.33
C ILE A 68 3.57 -27.49 -22.63
N LYS A 69 2.27 -27.28 -22.46
CA LYS A 69 1.25 -28.30 -22.79
C LYS A 69 1.34 -28.70 -24.25
N GLU A 70 1.35 -27.74 -25.17
CA GLU A 70 1.45 -28.03 -26.61
C GLU A 70 2.74 -28.77 -26.97
N ALA A 71 3.88 -28.35 -26.42
CA ALA A 71 5.16 -29.00 -26.64
C ALA A 71 5.11 -30.49 -26.24
N ARG A 72 4.55 -30.82 -25.06
CA ARG A 72 4.43 -32.22 -24.61
C ARG A 72 3.63 -33.12 -25.55
N HIS A 73 2.74 -32.57 -26.38
CA HIS A 73 1.93 -33.34 -27.33
C HIS A 73 2.53 -33.40 -28.76
N ARG A 74 3.60 -32.64 -29.05
CA ARG A 74 4.20 -32.56 -30.40
C ARG A 74 5.28 -33.63 -30.64
N GLY A 75 4.87 -34.89 -30.78
CA GLY A 75 5.70 -35.97 -31.37
C GLY A 75 7.11 -36.16 -30.78
N PRO A 76 8.01 -36.93 -31.44
CA PRO A 76 9.37 -37.09 -30.95
C PRO A 76 10.19 -35.82 -31.19
N PHE A 77 10.87 -35.37 -30.14
CA PHE A 77 11.80 -34.25 -30.17
C PHE A 77 13.23 -34.70 -30.51
N ASN A 78 14.00 -33.80 -31.15
CA ASN A 78 15.46 -33.91 -31.10
C ASN A 78 15.99 -33.43 -29.74
N GLU A 79 17.23 -33.77 -29.40
CA GLU A 79 17.84 -33.44 -28.10
C GLU A 79 17.76 -31.95 -27.75
N LYS A 80 18.03 -31.06 -28.73
CA LYS A 80 17.97 -29.60 -28.51
C LYS A 80 16.57 -29.12 -28.14
N ALA A 81 15.53 -29.72 -28.73
CA ALA A 81 14.16 -29.36 -28.40
C ALA A 81 13.74 -29.89 -27.02
N VAL A 82 14.29 -31.04 -26.57
CA VAL A 82 14.13 -31.51 -25.19
C VAL A 82 14.79 -30.55 -24.20
N ASP A 83 16.03 -30.12 -24.47
CA ASP A 83 16.72 -29.12 -23.64
C ASP A 83 15.96 -27.79 -23.61
N GLY A 84 15.43 -27.34 -24.75
CA GLY A 84 14.59 -26.15 -24.83
C GLY A 84 13.33 -26.23 -23.96
N LEU A 85 12.65 -27.39 -23.95
CA LEU A 85 11.50 -27.62 -23.08
C LEU A 85 11.89 -27.61 -21.60
N ARG A 86 13.05 -28.17 -21.23
CA ARG A 86 13.56 -28.10 -19.85
C ARG A 86 13.80 -26.66 -19.41
N CYS A 87 14.49 -25.86 -20.22
CA CYS A 87 14.73 -24.44 -19.92
C CYS A 87 13.42 -23.64 -19.79
N LEU A 88 12.41 -23.97 -20.61
CA LEU A 88 11.09 -23.35 -20.54
C LEU A 88 10.39 -23.70 -19.21
N LEU A 89 10.43 -24.97 -18.79
CA LEU A 89 9.88 -25.42 -17.50
C LEU A 89 10.57 -24.72 -16.32
N GLU A 90 11.89 -24.59 -16.33
CA GLU A 90 12.64 -23.89 -15.27
C GLU A 90 12.25 -22.41 -15.18
N THR A 91 12.11 -21.75 -16.34
CA THR A 91 11.68 -20.35 -16.39
C THR A 91 10.23 -20.19 -15.95
N HIS A 92 9.36 -21.11 -16.34
CA HIS A 92 7.96 -21.13 -15.94
C HIS A 92 7.77 -21.24 -14.43
N HIS A 93 8.49 -22.17 -13.76
CA HIS A 93 8.44 -22.29 -12.30
C HIS A 93 8.89 -21.01 -11.60
N ARG A 94 9.97 -20.38 -12.07
CA ARG A 94 10.43 -19.11 -11.51
C ARG A 94 9.42 -17.97 -11.70
N ASP A 95 8.75 -17.92 -12.86
CA ASP A 95 7.69 -16.92 -13.10
C ASP A 95 6.47 -17.17 -12.17
N LEU A 96 6.13 -18.43 -11.87
CA LEU A 96 5.11 -18.79 -10.87
C LEU A 96 5.49 -18.33 -9.46
N ASP A 97 6.74 -18.57 -9.04
CA ASP A 97 7.25 -18.13 -7.74
C ASP A 97 7.18 -16.60 -7.60
N MET A 98 7.58 -15.87 -8.64
CA MET A 98 7.46 -14.41 -8.69
C MET A 98 6.01 -13.95 -8.59
N LEU A 99 5.09 -14.63 -9.28
CA LEU A 99 3.66 -14.30 -9.22
C LEU A 99 3.10 -14.52 -7.81
N GLN A 100 3.51 -15.59 -7.13
CA GLN A 100 3.11 -15.85 -5.75
C GLN A 100 3.62 -14.77 -4.79
N LEU A 101 4.90 -14.38 -4.91
CA LEU A 101 5.48 -13.30 -4.11
C LEU A 101 4.72 -11.99 -4.29
N LEU A 102 4.36 -11.66 -5.54
CA LEU A 102 3.64 -10.43 -5.84
C LEU A 102 2.20 -10.46 -5.30
N ASN A 103 1.50 -11.60 -5.35
CA ASN A 103 0.20 -11.73 -4.70
C ASN A 103 0.32 -11.51 -3.19
N ASN A 104 1.29 -12.14 -2.53
CA ASN A 104 1.51 -11.99 -1.09
C ASN A 104 1.82 -10.53 -0.71
N LEU A 105 2.64 -9.83 -1.49
CA LEU A 105 2.92 -8.41 -1.28
C LEU A 105 1.65 -7.56 -1.36
N LEU A 106 0.83 -7.77 -2.39
CA LEU A 106 -0.42 -7.04 -2.57
C LEU A 106 -1.39 -7.30 -1.41
N ASP A 107 -1.43 -8.53 -0.88
CA ASP A 107 -2.28 -8.86 0.26
C ASP A 107 -1.78 -8.23 1.57
N LEU A 108 -0.46 -8.17 1.78
CA LEU A 108 0.12 -7.44 2.91
C LEU A 108 -0.24 -5.95 2.88
N ILE A 109 -0.19 -5.32 1.71
CA ILE A 109 -0.52 -3.90 1.57
C ILE A 109 -2.01 -3.66 1.82
N ARG A 110 -2.90 -4.55 1.34
CA ARG A 110 -4.33 -4.48 1.67
C ARG A 110 -4.57 -4.57 3.17
N GLY A 111 -3.90 -5.51 3.84
CA GLY A 111 -3.96 -5.62 5.31
C GLY A 111 -3.47 -4.35 6.02
N GLY A 112 -2.39 -3.75 5.52
CA GLY A 112 -1.87 -2.47 6.01
C GLY A 112 -2.85 -1.31 5.84
N ILE A 113 -3.55 -1.23 4.70
CA ILE A 113 -4.61 -0.23 4.48
C ILE A 113 -5.74 -0.39 5.50
N GLU A 114 -6.21 -1.62 5.71
CA GLU A 114 -7.26 -1.90 6.70
C GLU A 114 -6.82 -1.55 8.12
N GLU A 115 -5.56 -1.83 8.45
CA GLU A 115 -4.95 -1.46 9.73
C GLU A 115 -4.90 0.05 9.93
N LYS A 116 -4.31 0.79 8.97
CA LYS A 116 -4.26 2.26 9.01
C LYS A 116 -5.66 2.86 9.08
N GLY A 117 -6.64 2.28 8.40
CA GLY A 117 -8.05 2.69 8.46
C GLY A 117 -8.65 2.56 9.87
N ARG A 118 -8.23 1.56 10.66
CA ARG A 118 -8.62 1.46 12.09
C ARG A 118 -7.93 2.53 12.94
N HIS A 119 -6.66 2.85 12.65
CA HIS A 119 -5.94 3.92 13.34
C HIS A 119 -6.59 5.30 13.12
N VAL A 120 -7.00 5.60 11.88
CA VAL A 120 -7.73 6.83 11.55
C VAL A 120 -9.02 6.95 12.37
N LYS A 121 -9.83 5.88 12.45
CA LYS A 121 -11.07 5.87 13.25
C LYS A 121 -10.80 6.13 14.73
N LEU A 122 -9.74 5.57 15.30
CA LEU A 122 -9.37 5.81 16.70
C LEU A 122 -9.13 7.31 16.98
N MET A 123 -8.53 8.02 16.03
CA MET A 123 -8.21 9.45 16.16
C MET A 123 -9.47 10.33 16.05
N GLU A 124 -10.50 9.89 15.32
CA GLU A 124 -11.79 10.58 15.23
C GLU A 124 -12.57 10.57 16.55
N PHE A 125 -12.50 9.46 17.30
CA PHE A 125 -13.16 9.37 18.61
C PHE A 125 -12.54 10.32 19.65
N ASN A 126 -11.26 10.67 19.50
CA ASN A 126 -10.56 11.58 20.41
C ASN A 126 -10.86 13.06 20.12
N GLU A 127 -11.19 13.43 18.89
CA GLU A 127 -11.64 14.79 18.53
C GLU A 127 -13.01 15.13 19.16
N GLY A 128 -13.88 14.13 19.36
CA GLY A 128 -15.22 14.30 19.94
C GLY A 128 -15.28 14.43 21.47
N SER A 129 -14.21 14.11 22.21
CA SER A 129 -14.24 14.10 23.69
C SER A 129 -13.77 15.41 24.34
N LEU A 130 -13.16 16.32 23.56
CA LEU A 130 -12.78 17.67 24.02
C LEU A 130 -13.76 18.77 23.57
N GLY A 131 -14.79 18.43 22.79
CA GLY A 131 -15.76 19.35 22.19
C GLY A 131 -17.16 19.31 22.82
N GLY A 132 -17.28 18.90 24.08
CA GLY A 132 -18.53 18.98 24.84
C GLY A 132 -18.88 20.43 25.17
N LEU A 133 -19.36 21.18 24.16
CA LEU A 133 -20.25 22.35 24.20
C LEU A 133 -20.14 23.12 22.85
N ASN A 134 -20.69 22.58 21.77
CA ASN A 134 -21.62 23.37 20.96
C ASN A 134 -22.40 22.50 19.99
N ALA A 135 -23.72 22.70 20.01
CA ALA A 135 -24.66 22.12 19.07
C ALA A 135 -24.47 22.70 17.66
N HIS A 136 -24.97 21.95 16.68
CA HIS A 136 -25.10 22.28 15.24
C HIS A 136 -23.86 22.07 14.36
N ALA A 137 -23.75 20.85 13.83
CA ALA A 137 -23.65 20.60 12.39
C ALA A 137 -23.76 19.09 12.10
N ALA A 138 -24.97 18.54 12.28
CA ALA A 138 -25.36 17.37 11.52
C ALA A 138 -25.72 17.90 10.13
N ASP A 139 -24.94 17.52 9.11
CA ASP A 139 -25.35 17.41 7.68
C ASP A 139 -24.13 17.54 6.77
N PHE A 140 -23.28 16.51 6.68
CA PHE A 140 -22.43 16.32 5.49
C PHE A 140 -21.87 14.90 5.50
N PHE A 141 -22.69 13.91 5.14
CA PHE A 141 -22.33 12.69 4.40
C PHE A 141 -23.54 11.75 4.42
N ARG A 142 -24.50 12.04 3.55
CA ARG A 142 -25.50 11.04 3.13
C ARG A 142 -25.13 10.64 1.69
N PRO A 143 -24.89 9.35 1.40
CA PRO A 143 -24.69 8.91 0.02
C PRO A 143 -26.06 8.86 -0.67
N SER A 144 -26.16 9.47 -1.85
CA SER A 144 -27.25 9.21 -2.79
C SER A 144 -27.07 7.80 -3.37
N LEU A 145 -28.16 7.03 -3.37
CA LEU A 145 -28.32 5.78 -4.12
C LEU A 145 -28.11 6.01 -5.63
#